data_AF-A0A369GU90-F1
#
_entry.id   AF-A0A369GU90-F1
#
_cell.length_a   1.000
_cell.length_b   1.000
_cell.length_c   1.000
_cell.angle_alpha   90.00
_cell.angle_beta   90.00
_cell.angle_gamma   90.00
#
_symmetry.space_group_name_H-M   'P 1'
#
loop_
_entity.id
_entity.type
_entity.pdbx_description
1 polymer ?
#
loop_
_entity_poly.entity_id
_entity_poly.type
_entity_poly.pdbx_seq_one_letter_code
_entity_poly.pdbx_strand_id
1 'polypeptide(L)'
;MISQPPASVYRPSTCAVTYGSLGHVDDHQLPQTGKPWTTIAAHDFSHRVDVIVPEDYYPALYEKLVEQRRQPVYARVTMALERILQTDFLNECVKKGDVVMLSEGKTSTDNVFSLRKGTLRMYLDKETFERAGLPGKPYGTKGNRGHKPRWIVSFDLVNPPGKKAFDRLLHASQRVFDKPLTWLLCEADPACPCLKTIEANQPAIFTADTTTVQNIEVSNVKPQIAASILADGDRTSLEETATELYEWLSLIRLRSPRVAANDAIDPFLSRYSVPDGTHGQTNICLLSWRGFMAATWLRSLVTDALEACSPQHWIFISATTLSTNVARLGNELALLRPSGVVDEYLMWETSNSD
;
A
#
# COMPACT_ATOMS: atom_id res chain seq x y z
N MET A 1 -31.31 18.85 -24.38
CA MET A 1 -30.08 18.88 -23.57
C MET A 1 -30.43 18.35 -22.20
N ILE A 2 -29.99 17.14 -21.88
CA ILE A 2 -30.23 16.54 -20.56
C ILE A 2 -29.29 17.23 -19.58
N SER A 3 -29.85 17.92 -18.59
CA SER A 3 -29.11 18.56 -17.50
C SER A 3 -28.29 17.51 -16.77
N GLN A 4 -26.97 17.67 -16.74
CA GLN A 4 -26.11 16.85 -15.88
C GLN A 4 -26.49 17.10 -14.42
N PRO A 5 -26.62 16.05 -13.59
CA PRO A 5 -26.81 16.23 -12.17
C PRO A 5 -25.59 16.95 -11.57
N PRO A 6 -25.79 17.78 -10.53
CA PRO A 6 -24.68 18.45 -9.86
C PRO A 6 -23.69 17.40 -9.33
N ALA A 7 -22.39 17.69 -9.49
CA ALA A 7 -21.34 16.81 -9.01
C ALA A 7 -21.51 16.54 -7.51
N SER A 8 -21.70 15.26 -7.16
CA SER A 8 -21.61 14.75 -5.81
C SER A 8 -20.32 15.24 -5.14
N VAL A 9 -20.41 15.72 -3.90
CA VAL A 9 -19.26 16.11 -3.06
C VAL A 9 -18.36 14.90 -2.74
N TYR A 10 -18.90 13.68 -2.87
CA TYR A 10 -18.13 12.44 -2.86
C TYR A 10 -17.60 12.15 -4.25
N ARG A 11 -16.30 12.30 -4.44
CA ARG A 11 -15.61 11.71 -5.59
C ARG A 11 -15.66 10.19 -5.46
N PRO A 12 -16.01 9.45 -6.53
CA PRO A 12 -16.00 8.00 -6.48
C PRO A 12 -14.56 7.50 -6.32
N SER A 13 -14.34 6.68 -5.29
CA SER A 13 -13.21 5.75 -5.26
C SER A 13 -13.45 4.69 -6.33
N THR A 14 -12.48 4.45 -7.20
CA THR A 14 -12.58 3.37 -8.18
C THR A 14 -11.97 2.11 -7.59
N CYS A 15 -12.71 1.01 -7.64
CA CYS A 15 -12.19 -0.33 -7.38
C CYS A 15 -12.03 -1.04 -8.73
N ALA A 16 -10.80 -1.37 -9.10
CA ALA A 16 -10.52 -2.16 -10.29
C ALA A 16 -10.21 -3.60 -9.89
N VAL A 17 -10.81 -4.55 -10.60
CA VAL A 17 -10.57 -5.98 -10.41
C VAL A 17 -9.73 -6.50 -11.57
N THR A 18 -8.70 -7.28 -11.27
CA THR A 18 -7.89 -7.99 -12.27
C THR A 18 -7.86 -9.47 -11.93
N TYR A 19 -8.22 -10.32 -12.89
CA TYR A 19 -7.96 -11.76 -12.87
C TYR A 19 -6.77 -12.08 -13.78
N GLY A 20 -5.89 -12.97 -13.36
CA GLY A 20 -4.76 -13.36 -14.20
C GLY A 20 -3.93 -14.50 -13.62
N SER A 21 -2.79 -14.75 -14.26
CA SER A 21 -1.82 -15.73 -13.79
C SER A 21 -0.64 -15.07 -13.07
N LEU A 22 -0.20 -15.64 -11.94
CA LEU A 22 0.94 -15.18 -11.14
C LEU A 22 2.26 -15.25 -11.91
N GLY A 23 2.33 -16.07 -12.97
CA GLY A 23 3.56 -16.45 -13.64
C GLY A 23 4.42 -17.38 -12.78
N HIS A 24 5.53 -17.87 -13.32
CA HIS A 24 6.44 -18.73 -12.56
C HIS A 24 7.12 -17.94 -11.44
N VAL A 25 6.80 -18.25 -10.19
CA VAL A 25 7.50 -17.75 -9.01
C VAL A 25 8.71 -18.67 -8.80
N ASP A 26 9.87 -18.28 -9.33
CA ASP A 26 11.13 -19.00 -9.14
C ASP A 26 11.78 -18.58 -7.81
N ASP A 27 12.36 -19.53 -7.07
CA ASP A 27 12.98 -19.36 -5.74
C ASP A 27 14.14 -18.33 -5.73
N HIS A 28 14.62 -17.93 -6.91
CA HIS A 28 15.77 -17.03 -7.06
C HIS A 28 15.48 -15.74 -7.84
N GLN A 29 14.36 -15.64 -8.56
CA GLN A 29 14.01 -14.43 -9.31
C GLN A 29 12.51 -14.18 -9.35
N LEU A 30 12.06 -13.25 -8.51
CA LEU A 30 10.70 -12.72 -8.52
C LEU A 30 10.33 -12.18 -9.91
N PRO A 31 9.15 -12.50 -10.46
CA PRO A 31 8.72 -11.94 -11.73
C PRO A 31 8.73 -10.40 -11.64
N GLN A 32 9.52 -9.76 -12.49
CA GLN A 32 9.70 -8.30 -12.51
C GLN A 32 8.66 -7.61 -13.41
N THR A 33 7.95 -8.37 -14.22
CA THR A 33 7.06 -7.89 -15.27
C THR A 33 5.66 -8.47 -15.10
N GLY A 34 4.65 -7.71 -15.54
CA GLY A 34 3.25 -8.12 -15.44
C GLY A 34 2.61 -7.89 -14.05
N LYS A 35 1.28 -7.89 -14.04
CA LYS A 35 0.49 -7.89 -12.79
C LYS A 35 0.50 -9.32 -12.20
N PRO A 36 0.54 -9.47 -10.86
CA PRO A 36 0.34 -8.43 -9.85
C PRO A 36 1.63 -7.68 -9.46
N TRP A 37 2.79 -8.14 -9.92
CA TRP A 37 4.10 -7.70 -9.45
C TRP A 37 4.42 -6.24 -9.74
N THR A 38 4.04 -5.74 -10.92
CA THR A 38 4.19 -4.31 -11.25
C THR A 38 3.33 -3.43 -10.36
N THR A 39 2.12 -3.87 -10.01
CA THR A 39 1.22 -3.15 -9.08
C THR A 39 1.78 -3.15 -7.66
N ILE A 40 2.26 -4.29 -7.15
CA ILE A 40 2.91 -4.38 -5.83
C ILE A 40 4.14 -3.46 -5.79
N ALA A 41 4.99 -3.48 -6.82
CA ALA A 41 6.16 -2.63 -6.91
C ALA A 41 5.84 -1.14 -7.11
N ALA A 42 4.65 -0.82 -7.63
CA ALA A 42 4.16 0.54 -7.79
C ALA A 42 3.50 1.08 -6.52
N HIS A 43 2.92 0.21 -5.68
CA HIS A 43 2.34 0.54 -4.38
C HIS A 43 3.32 1.42 -3.58
N ASP A 44 2.82 2.49 -2.95
CA ASP A 44 3.70 3.50 -2.33
C ASP A 44 4.35 2.98 -1.04
N PHE A 45 3.84 3.39 0.10
CA PHE A 45 4.22 2.87 1.42
C PHE A 45 2.99 2.24 2.05
N SER A 46 3.15 1.06 2.62
CA SER A 46 2.06 0.36 3.28
C SER A 46 2.00 0.77 4.74
N HIS A 47 0.83 1.21 5.19
CA HIS A 47 0.56 1.46 6.60
C HIS A 47 0.13 0.19 7.32
N ARG A 48 -0.69 -0.61 6.64
CA ARG A 48 -1.22 -1.87 7.15
C ARG A 48 -1.06 -2.95 6.09
N VAL A 49 -0.58 -4.11 6.48
CA VAL A 49 -0.56 -5.32 5.65
C VAL A 49 -1.25 -6.43 6.44
N ASP A 50 -2.21 -7.11 5.82
CA ASP A 50 -2.94 -8.21 6.43
C ASP A 50 -2.83 -9.46 5.54
N VAL A 51 -2.56 -10.61 6.16
CA VAL A 51 -2.53 -11.93 5.52
C VAL A 51 -3.59 -12.80 6.19
N ILE A 52 -4.48 -13.39 5.38
CA ILE A 52 -5.53 -14.31 5.83
C ILE A 52 -5.35 -15.64 5.11
N VAL A 53 -5.37 -16.72 5.89
CA VAL A 53 -5.24 -18.10 5.41
C VAL A 53 -6.06 -19.06 6.27
N PRO A 54 -6.33 -20.29 5.79
CA PRO A 54 -6.79 -21.37 6.65
C PRO A 54 -5.82 -21.64 7.82
N GLU A 55 -6.37 -21.96 8.99
CA GLU A 55 -5.63 -22.14 10.25
C GLU A 55 -4.52 -23.19 10.14
N ASP A 56 -4.73 -24.25 9.37
CA ASP A 56 -3.76 -25.36 9.21
C ASP A 56 -2.39 -24.91 8.67
N TYR A 57 -2.32 -23.75 7.99
CA TYR A 57 -1.09 -23.19 7.44
C TYR A 57 -0.40 -22.18 8.36
N TYR A 58 -1.03 -21.84 9.49
CA TYR A 58 -0.49 -20.86 10.42
C TYR A 58 0.95 -21.18 10.84
N PRO A 59 1.34 -22.42 11.22
CA PRO A 59 2.69 -22.70 11.69
C PRO A 59 3.76 -22.40 10.63
N ALA A 60 3.58 -22.89 9.40
CA ALA A 60 4.52 -22.68 8.30
C ALA A 60 4.61 -21.20 7.90
N LEU A 61 3.48 -20.48 7.87
CA LEU A 61 3.46 -19.06 7.57
C LEU A 61 4.07 -18.22 8.68
N TYR A 62 3.84 -18.56 9.94
CA TYR A 62 4.43 -17.84 11.06
C TYR A 62 5.95 -18.01 11.08
N GLU A 63 6.44 -19.23 10.90
CA GLU A 63 7.87 -19.50 10.79
C GLU A 63 8.51 -18.68 9.66
N LYS A 64 7.95 -18.74 8.45
CA LYS A 64 8.50 -18.05 7.27
C LYS A 64 8.37 -16.52 7.34
N LEU A 65 7.20 -16.01 7.71
CA LEU A 65 6.89 -14.57 7.64
C LEU A 65 7.25 -13.78 8.90
N VAL A 66 7.38 -14.46 10.05
CA VAL A 66 7.63 -13.81 11.34
C VAL A 66 9.01 -14.17 11.89
N GLU A 67 9.36 -15.46 11.96
CA GLU A 67 10.59 -15.91 12.63
C GLU A 67 11.82 -15.81 11.72
N GLN A 68 11.72 -16.30 10.48
CA GLN A 68 12.81 -16.30 9.50
C GLN A 68 13.02 -14.95 8.82
N ARG A 69 12.06 -14.03 8.98
CA ARG A 69 12.06 -12.71 8.35
C ARG A 69 12.37 -11.60 9.35
N ARG A 70 13.23 -10.67 8.92
CA ARG A 70 13.39 -9.39 9.60
C ARG A 70 12.13 -8.53 9.44
N GLN A 71 11.56 -8.11 10.56
CA GLN A 71 10.40 -7.22 10.58
C GLN A 71 10.78 -5.80 10.13
N PRO A 72 9.88 -5.05 9.47
CA PRO A 72 10.15 -3.69 9.01
C PRO A 72 10.52 -2.78 10.17
N VAL A 73 11.61 -2.03 10.02
CA VAL A 73 12.02 -1.00 10.96
C VAL A 73 11.86 0.35 10.29
N TYR A 74 11.19 1.27 10.98
CA TYR A 74 11.03 2.63 10.52
C TYR A 74 11.28 3.62 11.66
N ALA A 75 11.62 4.84 11.30
CA ALA A 75 11.89 5.91 12.24
C ALA A 75 10.95 7.09 12.03
N ARG A 76 10.59 7.75 13.12
CA ARG A 76 10.04 9.10 13.12
C ARG A 76 11.14 10.07 13.54
N VAL A 77 11.42 11.06 12.71
CA VAL A 77 12.49 12.05 12.96
C VAL A 77 12.04 13.44 12.55
N THR A 78 12.43 14.47 13.32
CA THR A 78 12.18 15.87 12.96
C THR A 78 13.46 16.51 12.46
N MET A 79 13.48 16.89 11.19
CA MET A 79 14.64 17.54 10.57
C MET A 79 14.26 18.36 9.33
N ALA A 80 15.13 19.29 8.95
CA ALA A 80 14.96 20.10 7.74
C ALA A 80 15.21 19.27 6.46
N LEU A 81 14.59 19.66 5.35
CA LEU A 81 14.80 19.03 4.04
C LEU A 81 16.27 19.07 3.62
N GLU A 82 16.99 20.13 3.98
CA GLU A 82 18.42 20.28 3.70
C GLU A 82 19.23 19.07 4.17
N ARG A 83 18.90 18.46 5.32
CA ARG A 83 19.64 17.29 5.85
C ARG A 83 19.61 16.09 4.90
N ILE A 84 18.51 15.91 4.16
CA ILE A 84 18.34 14.85 3.15
C ILE A 84 19.18 15.12 1.91
N LEU A 85 19.51 16.38 1.64
CA LEU A 85 20.32 16.82 0.49
C LEU A 85 21.83 16.85 0.79
N GLN A 86 22.24 16.50 2.00
CA GLN A 86 23.66 16.45 2.35
C GLN A 86 24.33 15.22 1.74
N THR A 87 25.65 15.36 1.48
CA THR A 87 26.42 14.37 0.72
C THR A 87 26.46 12.99 1.38
N ASP A 88 26.51 12.95 2.71
CA ASP A 88 26.44 11.73 3.51
C ASP A 88 25.11 11.00 3.29
N PHE A 89 23.98 11.70 3.47
CA PHE A 89 22.66 11.13 3.27
C PHE A 89 22.45 10.66 1.83
N LEU A 90 22.80 11.48 0.84
CA LEU A 90 22.63 11.14 -0.58
C LEU A 90 23.43 9.91 -1.00
N ASN A 91 24.69 9.79 -0.57
CA ASN A 91 25.52 8.66 -0.97
C ASN A 91 25.08 7.37 -0.29
N GLU A 92 24.82 7.42 1.02
CA GLU A 92 24.49 6.21 1.78
C GLU A 92 23.03 5.79 1.61
N CYS A 93 22.08 6.73 1.69
CA CYS A 93 20.65 6.39 1.74
C CYS A 93 19.99 6.38 0.37
N VAL A 94 20.45 7.23 -0.56
CA VAL A 94 19.78 7.44 -1.85
C VAL A 94 20.44 6.68 -2.98
N LYS A 95 21.77 6.70 -3.06
CA LYS A 95 22.52 6.03 -4.15
C LYS A 95 22.82 4.57 -3.86
N LYS A 96 23.22 4.26 -2.62
CA LYS A 96 23.56 2.89 -2.21
C LYS A 96 22.36 2.14 -1.64
N GLY A 97 21.53 2.81 -0.85
CA GLY A 97 20.35 2.22 -0.22
C GLY A 97 19.06 2.42 -1.01
N ASP A 98 18.00 1.76 -0.55
CA ASP A 98 16.61 2.01 -0.93
C ASP A 98 15.86 2.59 0.27
N VAL A 99 15.94 3.92 0.43
CA VAL A 99 15.22 4.64 1.48
C VAL A 99 13.87 5.12 0.98
N VAL A 100 12.84 4.94 1.81
CA VAL A 100 11.52 5.55 1.60
C VAL A 100 11.26 6.55 2.71
N MET A 101 10.89 7.77 2.36
CA MET A 101 10.54 8.81 3.32
C MET A 101 9.25 9.53 2.96
N LEU A 102 8.54 9.97 3.99
CA LEU A 102 7.32 10.77 3.87
C LEU A 102 7.27 11.80 4.99
N SER A 103 7.09 13.07 4.65
CA SER A 103 6.82 14.11 5.64
C SER A 103 5.38 14.08 6.11
N GLU A 104 5.12 14.62 7.29
CA GLU A 104 3.76 14.89 7.76
C GLU A 104 2.99 15.84 6.83
N GLY A 105 1.66 15.73 6.87
CA GLY A 105 0.73 16.61 6.16
C GLY A 105 -0.18 15.91 5.16
N LYS A 106 -1.07 16.68 4.55
CA LYS A 106 -1.98 16.24 3.48
C LYS A 106 -1.64 16.93 2.16
N THR A 107 -1.50 16.17 1.08
CA THR A 107 -1.09 16.68 -0.25
C THR A 107 -2.03 17.75 -0.82
N SER A 108 -3.28 17.75 -0.37
CA SER A 108 -4.34 18.66 -0.75
C SER A 108 -4.32 20.01 -0.01
N THR A 109 -3.73 20.08 1.19
CA THR A 109 -3.75 21.29 2.03
C THR A 109 -2.38 21.76 2.46
N ASP A 110 -1.46 20.84 2.75
CA ASP A 110 -0.18 21.10 3.39
C ASP A 110 0.97 20.83 2.42
N ASN A 111 2.14 21.41 2.65
CA ASN A 111 3.32 21.06 1.86
C ASN A 111 3.82 19.68 2.28
N VAL A 112 3.78 18.71 1.37
CA VAL A 112 4.15 17.31 1.65
C VAL A 112 5.34 16.93 0.77
N PHE A 113 6.31 16.24 1.38
CA PHE A 113 7.54 15.83 0.75
C PHE A 113 7.64 14.31 0.85
N SER A 114 8.02 13.66 -0.25
CA SER A 114 8.28 12.22 -0.25
C SER A 114 9.55 11.90 -1.02
N LEU A 115 10.30 10.92 -0.52
CA LEU A 115 11.49 10.39 -1.19
C LEU A 115 11.25 8.91 -1.42
N ARG A 116 11.28 8.50 -2.69
CA ARG A 116 11.05 7.10 -3.08
C ARG A 116 11.80 6.79 -4.35
N LYS A 117 12.49 5.64 -4.40
CA LYS A 117 13.31 5.22 -5.55
C LYS A 117 14.25 6.36 -6.01
N GLY A 118 14.85 7.03 -5.04
CA GLY A 118 15.73 8.18 -5.26
C GLY A 118 15.10 9.46 -5.83
N THR A 119 13.79 9.50 -6.01
CA THR A 119 13.09 10.72 -6.46
C THR A 119 12.46 11.45 -5.29
N LEU A 120 12.86 12.70 -5.07
CA LEU A 120 12.21 13.64 -4.16
C LEU A 120 11.02 14.29 -4.86
N ARG A 121 9.81 14.06 -4.35
CA ARG A 121 8.57 14.72 -4.78
C ARG A 121 8.12 15.70 -3.72
N MET A 122 7.68 16.87 -4.15
CA MET A 122 7.21 17.94 -3.28
C MET A 122 5.87 18.43 -3.79
N TYR A 123 4.84 18.30 -2.95
CA TYR A 123 3.50 18.81 -3.18
C TYR A 123 3.40 20.14 -2.46
N LEU A 124 3.30 21.22 -3.23
CA LEU A 124 3.43 22.58 -2.72
C LEU A 124 2.14 23.38 -2.97
N ASP A 125 1.84 24.29 -2.05
CA ASP A 125 0.90 25.38 -2.33
C ASP A 125 1.51 26.40 -3.30
N LYS A 126 0.68 27.33 -3.76
CA LYS A 126 1.08 28.37 -4.71
C LYS A 126 2.23 29.23 -4.18
N GLU A 127 2.09 29.74 -2.97
CA GLU A 127 3.04 30.71 -2.41
C GLU A 127 4.42 30.08 -2.23
N THR A 128 4.46 28.87 -1.66
CA THR A 128 5.70 28.13 -1.43
C THR A 128 6.35 27.73 -2.76
N PHE A 129 5.56 27.30 -3.74
CA PHE A 129 6.06 26.97 -5.08
C PHE A 129 6.69 28.18 -5.78
N GLU A 130 6.00 29.32 -5.79
CA GLU A 130 6.49 30.55 -6.42
C GLU A 130 7.75 31.09 -5.73
N ARG A 131 7.79 31.05 -4.39
CA ARG A 131 8.97 31.43 -3.60
C ARG A 131 10.16 30.50 -3.81
N ALA A 132 9.92 29.19 -3.95
CA ALA A 132 10.98 28.20 -4.17
C ALA A 132 11.63 28.37 -5.55
N GLY A 133 10.89 28.86 -6.55
CA GLY A 133 11.41 29.10 -7.89
C GLY A 133 11.90 27.83 -8.60
N LEU A 134 11.34 26.67 -8.22
CA LEU A 134 11.70 25.36 -8.75
C LEU A 134 10.78 24.98 -9.92
N PRO A 135 11.27 24.24 -10.94
CA PRO A 135 10.44 23.77 -12.04
C PRO A 135 9.44 22.72 -11.54
N GLY A 136 8.15 22.94 -11.78
CA GLY A 136 7.06 22.04 -11.38
C GLY A 136 5.85 22.13 -12.30
N LYS A 137 4.87 21.28 -12.06
CA LYS A 137 3.62 21.21 -12.82
C LYS A 137 2.43 21.40 -11.88
N PRO A 138 1.30 21.97 -12.36
CA PRO A 138 0.06 21.95 -11.59
C PRO A 138 -0.33 20.52 -11.22
N TYR A 139 -0.81 20.34 -9.99
CA TYR A 139 -1.25 19.07 -9.43
C TYR A 139 -2.73 19.15 -9.01
N GLY A 140 -3.47 18.07 -9.26
CA GLY A 140 -4.91 17.99 -9.02
C GLY A 140 -5.76 18.43 -10.22
N THR A 141 -7.05 18.13 -10.14
CA THR A 141 -8.05 18.40 -11.20
C THR A 141 -8.31 19.90 -11.36
N LYS A 142 -8.12 20.41 -12.58
CA LYS A 142 -8.42 21.81 -12.94
C LYS A 142 -9.93 22.04 -12.90
N GLY A 143 -10.40 23.04 -12.15
CA GLY A 143 -11.74 23.63 -12.37
C GLY A 143 -12.80 23.44 -11.29
N ASN A 144 -12.53 22.76 -10.16
CA ASN A 144 -13.51 22.73 -9.07
C ASN A 144 -13.44 24.01 -8.21
N ARG A 145 -14.57 24.74 -8.14
CA ARG A 145 -14.75 25.87 -7.21
C ARG A 145 -14.53 25.37 -5.77
N GLY A 146 -13.45 25.83 -5.13
CA GLY A 146 -13.20 25.59 -3.69
C GLY A 146 -11.86 24.91 -3.35
N HIS A 147 -11.18 24.25 -4.30
CA HIS A 147 -9.86 23.67 -4.04
C HIS A 147 -8.75 24.68 -4.35
N LYS A 148 -7.83 24.88 -3.40
CA LYS A 148 -6.63 25.70 -3.63
C LYS A 148 -5.75 25.00 -4.69
N PRO A 149 -5.21 25.73 -5.67
CA PRO A 149 -4.31 25.13 -6.65
C PRO A 149 -3.06 24.60 -5.96
N ARG A 150 -2.53 23.49 -6.47
CA ARG A 150 -1.35 22.78 -5.94
C ARG A 150 -0.35 22.55 -7.07
N TRP A 151 0.92 22.41 -6.71
CA TRP A 151 2.01 22.11 -7.65
C TRP A 151 2.78 20.89 -7.18
N ILE A 152 3.19 20.07 -8.14
CA ILE A 152 4.13 18.98 -7.91
C ILE A 152 5.48 19.34 -8.53
N VAL A 153 6.51 19.26 -7.71
CA VAL A 153 7.92 19.39 -8.10
C VAL A 153 8.57 18.03 -7.88
N SER A 154 9.42 17.60 -8.81
CA SER A 154 10.09 16.30 -8.73
C SER A 154 11.56 16.42 -9.11
N PHE A 155 12.43 15.88 -8.27
CA PHE A 155 13.88 15.85 -8.48
C PHE A 155 14.39 14.42 -8.32
N ASP A 156 15.07 13.92 -9.34
CA ASP A 156 15.88 12.71 -9.22
C ASP A 156 17.15 13.08 -8.43
N LEU A 157 17.34 12.46 -7.27
CA LEU A 157 18.51 12.68 -6.41
C LEU A 157 19.62 11.66 -6.68
N VAL A 158 19.34 10.58 -7.41
CA VAL A 158 20.35 9.60 -7.85
C VAL A 158 21.10 10.19 -9.04
N ASN A 159 20.36 10.69 -10.03
CA ASN A 159 20.88 11.32 -11.24
C ASN A 159 20.34 12.75 -11.37
N PRO A 160 20.86 13.71 -10.58
CA PRO A 160 20.36 15.07 -10.58
C PRO A 160 20.51 15.72 -11.96
N PRO A 161 19.56 16.57 -12.39
CA PRO A 161 19.52 17.18 -13.73
C PRO A 161 20.63 18.22 -13.99
N GLY A 162 21.69 18.23 -13.17
CA GLY A 162 22.85 19.09 -13.26
C GLY A 162 23.10 19.91 -11.99
N LYS A 163 24.35 20.35 -11.81
CA LYS A 163 24.81 21.11 -10.64
C LYS A 163 23.94 22.34 -10.35
N LYS A 164 23.64 23.15 -11.37
CA LYS A 164 22.81 24.36 -11.21
C LYS A 164 21.40 24.07 -10.68
N ALA A 165 20.80 22.96 -11.10
CA ALA A 165 19.45 22.58 -10.65
C ALA A 165 19.48 22.07 -9.21
N PHE A 166 20.50 21.29 -8.86
CA PHE A 166 20.73 20.83 -7.49
C PHE A 166 21.04 22.01 -6.55
N ASP A 167 21.89 22.96 -6.95
CA ASP A 167 22.21 24.16 -6.16
C ASP A 167 20.95 25.02 -5.89
N ARG A 168 20.03 25.10 -6.86
CA ARG A 168 18.73 25.77 -6.66
C ARG A 168 17.85 25.04 -5.67
N LEU A 169 17.80 23.70 -5.73
CA LEU A 169 17.06 22.89 -4.77
C LEU A 169 17.62 23.07 -3.35
N LEU A 170 18.95 23.05 -3.20
CA LEU A 170 19.62 23.28 -1.93
C LEU A 170 19.31 24.69 -1.39
N HIS A 171 19.41 25.72 -2.24
CA HIS A 171 19.06 27.08 -1.85
C HIS A 171 17.58 27.21 -1.41
N ALA A 172 16.65 26.59 -2.15
CA ALA A 172 15.25 26.54 -1.76
C ALA A 172 15.05 25.82 -0.42
N SER A 173 15.79 24.72 -0.18
CA SER A 173 15.75 23.99 1.10
C SER A 173 16.22 24.81 2.29
N GLN A 174 17.17 25.73 2.09
CA GLN A 174 17.73 26.59 3.14
C GLN A 174 16.90 27.85 3.39
N ARG A 175 16.16 28.34 2.39
CA ARG A 175 15.49 29.66 2.43
C ARG A 175 13.97 29.61 2.42
N VAL A 176 13.40 28.55 1.85
CA VAL A 176 11.95 28.42 1.65
C VAL A 176 11.40 27.22 2.41
N PHE A 177 12.13 26.09 2.41
CA PHE A 177 11.82 24.89 3.19
C PHE A 177 12.68 24.81 4.47
N ASP A 178 12.93 25.97 5.08
CA ASP A 178 13.85 26.16 6.21
C ASP A 178 13.34 25.58 7.53
N LYS A 179 12.02 25.38 7.63
CA LYS A 179 11.39 24.80 8.81
C LYS A 179 11.61 23.27 8.85
N PRO A 180 12.01 22.71 10.01
CA PRO A 180 12.02 21.27 10.20
C PRO A 180 10.64 20.66 9.99
N LEU A 181 10.62 19.46 9.41
CA LEU A 181 9.42 18.65 9.19
C LEU A 181 9.55 17.36 9.98
N THR A 182 8.42 16.81 10.41
CA THR A 182 8.39 15.43 10.92
C THR A 182 8.34 14.47 9.74
N TRP A 183 9.27 13.53 9.70
CA TRP A 183 9.41 12.51 8.68
C TRP A 183 9.16 11.13 9.25
N LEU A 184 8.54 10.27 8.45
CA LEU A 184 8.67 8.83 8.54
C LEU A 184 9.77 8.39 7.56
N LEU A 185 10.68 7.53 8.01
CA LEU A 185 11.76 6.94 7.22
C LEU A 185 11.71 5.42 7.38
N CYS A 186 11.66 4.67 6.29
CA CYS A 186 11.82 3.22 6.26
C CYS A 186 13.08 2.85 5.48
N GLU A 187 13.89 1.97 6.04
CA GLU A 187 14.95 1.28 5.31
C GLU A 187 14.33 0.10 4.58
N ALA A 188 14.33 0.14 3.25
CA ALA A 188 13.85 -0.99 2.46
C ALA A 188 14.93 -2.09 2.34
N ASP A 189 16.21 -1.70 2.43
CA ASP A 189 17.36 -2.60 2.50
C ASP A 189 17.94 -2.64 3.92
N PRO A 190 17.93 -3.80 4.61
CA PRO A 190 18.58 -4.04 5.90
C PRO A 190 20.06 -3.65 5.99
N ALA A 191 20.77 -3.64 4.86
CA ALA A 191 22.17 -3.25 4.76
C ALA A 191 22.35 -1.73 4.62
N CYS A 192 21.27 -0.95 4.44
CA CYS A 192 21.37 0.51 4.39
C CYS A 192 21.79 1.05 5.77
N PRO A 193 22.83 1.89 5.87
CA PRO A 193 23.14 2.59 7.11
C PRO A 193 22.30 3.86 7.28
N CYS A 194 21.10 3.92 6.70
CA CYS A 194 20.32 5.16 6.56
C CYS A 194 19.97 5.77 7.93
N LEU A 195 19.51 4.96 8.88
CA LEU A 195 19.14 5.37 10.24
C LEU A 195 20.34 5.96 11.00
N LYS A 196 21.55 5.47 10.74
CA LYS A 196 22.78 6.02 11.35
C LYS A 196 23.06 7.44 10.87
N THR A 197 22.75 7.74 9.61
CA THR A 197 22.96 9.10 9.05
C THR A 197 22.08 10.16 9.71
N ILE A 198 20.98 9.75 10.38
CA ILE A 198 20.05 10.66 11.07
C ILE A 198 20.11 10.53 12.60
N GLU A 199 21.06 9.78 13.16
CA GLU A 199 21.16 9.53 14.61
C GLU A 199 21.31 10.83 15.43
N ALA A 200 22.03 11.82 14.89
CA ALA A 200 22.18 13.13 15.49
C ALA A 200 20.84 13.87 15.70
N ASN A 201 19.80 13.50 14.96
CA ASN A 201 18.44 14.03 15.09
C ASN A 201 17.58 13.25 16.10
N GLN A 202 18.16 12.29 16.82
CA GLN A 202 17.50 11.46 17.85
C GLN A 202 16.17 10.86 17.35
N PRO A 203 16.20 10.03 16.29
CA PRO A 203 15.01 9.42 15.72
C PRO A 203 14.32 8.49 16.73
N ALA A 204 13.00 8.53 16.78
CA ALA A 204 12.21 7.51 17.46
C ALA A 204 12.07 6.30 16.53
N ILE A 205 12.67 5.17 16.91
CA ILE A 205 12.69 3.94 16.10
C ILE A 205 11.51 3.05 16.50
N PHE A 206 10.86 2.46 15.51
CA PHE A 206 9.73 1.55 15.65
C PHE A 206 9.95 0.30 14.80
N THR A 207 9.48 -0.84 15.29
CA THR A 207 9.37 -2.08 14.53
C THR A 207 7.89 -2.30 14.23
N ALA A 208 7.56 -2.58 12.97
CA ALA A 208 6.23 -3.02 12.59
C ALA A 208 6.09 -4.52 12.93
N ASP A 209 5.84 -4.82 14.20
CA ASP A 209 5.70 -6.21 14.65
C ASP A 209 4.37 -6.82 14.18
N THR A 210 4.38 -8.14 14.01
CA THR A 210 3.20 -8.91 13.63
C THR A 210 2.24 -9.03 14.81
N THR A 211 0.97 -8.72 14.56
CA THR A 211 -0.14 -9.15 15.41
C THR A 211 -0.83 -10.34 14.78
N THR A 212 -1.17 -11.34 15.59
CA THR A 212 -1.78 -12.58 15.11
C THR A 212 -3.10 -12.82 15.83
N VAL A 213 -4.11 -13.22 15.06
CA VAL A 213 -5.37 -13.76 15.57
C VAL A 213 -5.59 -15.12 14.92
N GLN A 214 -5.64 -16.16 15.75
CA GLN A 214 -5.86 -17.56 15.35
C GLN A 214 -7.27 -18.01 15.72
N ASN A 215 -7.69 -19.14 15.17
CA ASN A 215 -8.97 -19.79 15.47
C ASN A 215 -10.17 -18.86 15.23
N ILE A 216 -10.13 -18.07 14.15
CA ILE A 216 -11.28 -17.28 13.75
C ILE A 216 -12.24 -18.21 13.03
N GLU A 217 -13.31 -18.58 13.72
CA GLU A 217 -14.35 -19.46 13.19
C GLU A 217 -15.31 -18.69 12.27
N VAL A 218 -15.27 -18.97 10.97
CA VAL A 218 -16.10 -18.31 9.95
C VAL A 218 -16.92 -19.32 9.15
N SER A 219 -17.99 -18.84 8.53
CA SER A 219 -18.75 -19.66 7.57
C SER A 219 -17.83 -20.14 6.44
N ASN A 220 -17.99 -21.41 6.02
CA ASN A 220 -17.08 -22.02 5.05
C ASN A 220 -17.34 -21.51 3.63
N VAL A 221 -16.53 -20.56 3.19
CA VAL A 221 -16.51 -20.04 1.82
C VAL A 221 -15.30 -20.62 1.10
N LYS A 222 -15.52 -21.11 -0.13
CA LYS A 222 -14.42 -21.50 -1.03
C LYS A 222 -14.12 -20.32 -1.97
N PRO A 223 -13.10 -19.50 -1.69
CA PRO A 223 -12.81 -18.34 -2.53
C PRO A 223 -12.23 -18.80 -3.87
N GLN A 224 -13.10 -18.88 -4.88
CA GLN A 224 -12.77 -19.30 -6.25
C GLN A 224 -13.64 -18.55 -7.25
N ILE A 225 -13.16 -18.42 -8.48
CA ILE A 225 -13.96 -17.99 -9.63
C ILE A 225 -14.41 -19.24 -10.39
N ALA A 226 -15.70 -19.35 -10.71
CA ALA A 226 -16.20 -20.50 -11.45
C ALA A 226 -15.58 -20.56 -12.86
N ALA A 227 -15.15 -21.75 -13.28
CA ALA A 227 -14.51 -21.94 -14.58
C ALA A 227 -15.41 -21.53 -15.77
N SER A 228 -16.74 -21.66 -15.63
CA SER A 228 -17.70 -21.22 -16.65
C SER A 228 -17.67 -19.70 -16.86
N ILE A 229 -17.55 -18.91 -15.78
CA ILE A 229 -17.45 -17.44 -15.85
C ILE A 229 -16.25 -17.03 -16.71
N LEU A 230 -15.11 -17.71 -16.52
CA LEU A 230 -13.88 -17.45 -17.26
C LEU A 230 -13.98 -17.93 -18.71
N ALA A 231 -14.53 -19.12 -18.94
CA ALA A 231 -14.66 -19.71 -20.27
C ALA A 231 -15.62 -18.91 -21.17
N ASP A 232 -16.72 -18.41 -20.59
CA ASP A 232 -17.74 -17.64 -21.30
C ASP A 232 -17.38 -16.16 -21.44
N GLY A 233 -16.31 -15.71 -20.77
CA GLY A 233 -15.92 -14.30 -20.72
C GLY A 233 -16.98 -13.42 -20.04
N ASP A 234 -17.73 -13.98 -19.08
CA ASP A 234 -18.81 -13.29 -18.38
C ASP A 234 -18.24 -12.31 -17.35
N ARG A 235 -18.06 -11.08 -17.84
CA ARG A 235 -17.51 -10.00 -17.04
C ARG A 235 -18.40 -9.60 -15.87
N THR A 236 -19.73 -9.67 -16.02
CA THR A 236 -20.66 -9.24 -14.97
C THR A 236 -20.59 -10.19 -13.80
N SER A 237 -20.69 -11.49 -14.05
CA SER A 237 -20.59 -12.51 -13.00
C SER A 237 -19.21 -12.52 -12.33
N LEU A 238 -18.14 -12.22 -13.08
CA LEU A 238 -16.79 -12.03 -12.52
C LEU A 238 -16.75 -10.85 -11.54
N GLU A 239 -17.30 -9.70 -11.93
CA GLU A 239 -17.32 -8.48 -11.11
C GLU A 239 -18.18 -8.68 -9.84
N GLU A 240 -19.32 -9.36 -9.94
CA GLU A 240 -20.18 -9.71 -8.80
C GLU A 240 -19.46 -10.65 -7.82
N THR A 241 -18.95 -11.78 -8.31
CA THR A 241 -18.22 -12.76 -7.49
C THR A 241 -17.01 -12.11 -6.81
N ALA A 242 -16.24 -11.31 -7.55
CA ALA A 242 -15.08 -10.62 -7.00
C ALA A 242 -15.46 -9.59 -5.93
N THR A 243 -16.62 -8.93 -6.07
CA THR A 243 -17.12 -7.97 -5.08
C THR A 243 -17.52 -8.69 -3.79
N GLU A 244 -18.27 -9.79 -3.90
CA GLU A 244 -18.70 -10.61 -2.76
C GLU A 244 -17.50 -11.18 -1.99
N LEU A 245 -16.51 -11.73 -2.70
CA LEU A 245 -15.28 -12.25 -2.09
C LEU A 245 -14.50 -11.15 -1.37
N TYR A 246 -14.37 -9.98 -1.99
CA TYR A 246 -13.67 -8.84 -1.39
C TYR A 246 -14.38 -8.33 -0.13
N GLU A 247 -15.70 -8.24 -0.15
CA GLU A 247 -16.51 -7.84 1.01
C GLU A 247 -16.33 -8.82 2.17
N TRP A 248 -16.45 -10.13 1.91
CA TRP A 248 -16.23 -11.18 2.91
C TRP A 248 -14.84 -11.12 3.54
N LEU A 249 -13.79 -11.04 2.72
CA LEU A 249 -12.39 -10.95 3.18
C LEU A 249 -12.14 -9.64 3.96
N SER A 250 -12.77 -8.55 3.55
CA SER A 250 -12.70 -7.27 4.26
C SER A 250 -13.40 -7.34 5.63
N LEU A 251 -14.54 -8.00 5.73
CA LEU A 251 -15.24 -8.21 7.01
C LEU A 251 -14.44 -9.10 7.97
N ILE A 252 -13.71 -10.11 7.45
CA ILE A 252 -12.74 -10.88 8.24
C ILE A 252 -11.65 -9.95 8.80
N ARG A 253 -11.04 -9.10 7.96
CA ARG A 253 -9.99 -8.15 8.41
C ARG A 253 -10.45 -7.15 9.45
N LEU A 254 -11.74 -6.80 9.41
CA LEU A 254 -12.41 -5.95 10.39
C LEU A 254 -12.84 -6.71 11.65
N ARG A 255 -12.69 -8.04 11.67
CA ARG A 255 -13.21 -8.94 12.71
C ARG A 255 -14.70 -8.73 12.96
N SER A 256 -15.43 -8.56 11.87
CA SER A 256 -16.87 -8.37 11.92
C SER A 256 -17.55 -9.64 12.42
N PRO A 257 -18.55 -9.56 13.32
CA PRO A 257 -19.34 -10.73 13.71
C PRO A 257 -20.18 -11.28 12.54
N ARG A 258 -20.34 -10.52 11.45
CA ARG A 258 -21.14 -10.91 10.29
C ARG A 258 -20.58 -12.07 9.46
N VAL A 259 -19.31 -12.39 9.66
CA VAL A 259 -18.67 -13.56 9.01
C VAL A 259 -18.54 -14.75 9.95
N ALA A 260 -18.93 -14.59 11.23
CA ALA A 260 -18.87 -15.66 12.21
C ALA A 260 -19.79 -16.81 11.80
N ALA A 261 -19.32 -18.04 12.01
CA ALA A 261 -20.05 -19.22 11.59
C ALA A 261 -21.40 -19.43 12.29
N ASN A 262 -21.56 -18.83 13.47
CA ASN A 262 -22.77 -18.88 14.29
C ASN A 262 -23.54 -17.55 14.28
N ASP A 263 -23.31 -16.69 13.28
CA ASP A 263 -24.00 -15.41 13.20
C ASP A 263 -25.51 -15.60 13.05
N ALA A 264 -26.27 -15.01 13.98
CA ALA A 264 -27.73 -15.09 14.07
C ALA A 264 -28.35 -13.69 14.10
N ILE A 265 -27.78 -12.76 13.33
CA ILE A 265 -28.29 -11.40 13.24
C ILE A 265 -29.72 -11.37 12.68
N ASP A 266 -30.54 -10.50 13.26
CA ASP A 266 -31.86 -10.20 12.71
C ASP A 266 -31.72 -9.65 11.28
N PRO A 267 -32.36 -10.26 10.26
CA PRO A 267 -32.34 -9.77 8.89
C PRO A 267 -32.85 -8.33 8.71
N PHE A 268 -33.63 -7.81 9.66
CA PHE A 268 -34.02 -6.41 9.71
C PHE A 268 -32.84 -5.48 9.98
N LEU A 269 -31.84 -5.93 10.75
CA LEU A 269 -30.63 -5.17 11.10
C LEU A 269 -29.51 -5.34 10.08
N SER A 270 -29.36 -6.53 9.50
CA SER A 270 -28.35 -6.78 8.47
C SER A 270 -28.85 -7.81 7.48
N ARG A 271 -28.77 -7.46 6.19
CA ARG A 271 -29.06 -8.36 5.08
C ARG A 271 -27.80 -8.98 4.48
N TYR A 272 -26.64 -8.71 5.09
CA TYR A 272 -25.40 -9.30 4.62
C TYR A 272 -25.48 -10.81 4.80
N SER A 273 -25.19 -11.53 3.72
CA SER A 273 -24.99 -12.97 3.72
C SER A 273 -23.59 -13.24 3.20
N VAL A 274 -22.94 -14.24 3.78
CA VAL A 274 -21.65 -14.71 3.24
C VAL A 274 -21.84 -15.17 1.78
N PRO A 275 -20.84 -14.95 0.90
CA PRO A 275 -20.88 -15.43 -0.48
C PRO A 275 -21.12 -16.94 -0.52
N ASP A 276 -21.74 -17.45 -1.59
CA ASP A 276 -22.19 -18.85 -1.74
C ASP A 276 -21.30 -19.85 -0.99
N GLY A 277 -21.72 -20.13 0.25
CA GLY A 277 -20.97 -20.91 1.22
C GLY A 277 -21.26 -22.39 1.03
N THR A 278 -20.24 -23.22 1.11
CA THR A 278 -20.47 -24.64 1.37
C THR A 278 -21.02 -24.80 2.79
N HIS A 279 -21.94 -25.75 3.01
CA HIS A 279 -22.38 -26.07 4.36
C HIS A 279 -21.17 -26.41 5.24
N GLY A 280 -20.98 -25.66 6.33
CA GLY A 280 -19.92 -25.90 7.29
C GLY A 280 -19.28 -24.63 7.82
N GLN A 281 -18.25 -24.83 8.62
CA GLN A 281 -17.47 -23.80 9.30
C GLN A 281 -15.99 -24.06 9.00
N THR A 282 -15.19 -23.02 8.99
CA THR A 282 -13.74 -23.14 8.81
C THR A 282 -13.02 -22.20 9.75
N ASN A 283 -11.83 -22.61 10.18
CA ASN A 283 -10.96 -21.79 11.00
C ASN A 283 -9.92 -21.13 10.11
N ILE A 284 -9.74 -19.83 10.31
CA ILE A 284 -8.74 -19.03 9.63
C ILE A 284 -7.89 -18.28 10.64
N CYS A 285 -6.67 -17.95 10.24
CA CYS A 285 -5.82 -17.02 10.97
C CYS A 285 -5.64 -15.71 10.20
N LEU A 286 -5.38 -14.65 10.94
CA LEU A 286 -5.09 -13.30 10.45
C LEU A 286 -3.75 -12.85 11.04
N LEU A 287 -2.78 -12.58 10.17
CA LEU A 287 -1.53 -11.90 10.52
C LEU A 287 -1.61 -10.46 10.04
N SER A 288 -1.31 -9.50 10.91
CA SER A 288 -1.43 -8.08 10.62
C SER A 288 -0.18 -7.32 11.06
N TRP A 289 0.40 -6.56 10.13
CA TRP A 289 1.50 -5.63 10.37
C TRP A 289 0.98 -4.20 10.26
N ARG A 290 1.41 -3.34 11.19
CA ARG A 290 1.05 -1.92 11.17
C ARG A 290 2.26 -1.04 11.43
N GLY A 291 2.47 -0.06 10.56
CA GLY A 291 3.62 0.83 10.66
C GLY A 291 3.82 1.66 9.41
N PHE A 292 5.06 1.74 8.95
CA PHE A 292 5.45 2.37 7.69
C PHE A 292 6.41 1.42 6.97
N MET A 293 5.93 0.79 5.89
CA MET A 293 6.61 -0.32 5.23
C MET A 293 6.85 -0.01 3.75
N ALA A 294 8.01 -0.40 3.24
CA ALA A 294 8.35 -0.25 1.83
C ALA A 294 7.67 -1.31 0.95
N ALA A 295 7.39 -0.96 -0.30
CA ALA A 295 6.83 -1.88 -1.29
C ALA A 295 7.72 -3.10 -1.59
N THR A 296 9.04 -2.99 -1.44
CA THR A 296 9.96 -4.13 -1.58
C THR A 296 9.72 -5.17 -0.49
N TRP A 297 9.52 -4.73 0.76
CA TRP A 297 9.15 -5.62 1.86
C TRP A 297 7.79 -6.28 1.62
N LEU A 298 6.79 -5.51 1.16
CA LEU A 298 5.48 -6.06 0.77
C LEU A 298 5.64 -7.11 -0.33
N ARG A 299 6.48 -6.87 -1.33
CA ARG A 299 6.74 -7.82 -2.42
C ARG A 299 7.32 -9.12 -1.90
N SER A 300 8.38 -9.05 -1.09
CA SER A 300 8.94 -10.23 -0.42
C SER A 300 7.90 -10.93 0.45
N LEU A 301 7.02 -10.17 1.14
CA LEU A 301 5.91 -10.73 1.90
C LEU A 301 4.95 -11.54 1.06
N VAL A 302 4.52 -10.99 -0.07
CA VAL A 302 3.62 -11.69 -0.98
C VAL A 302 4.26 -12.97 -1.48
N THR A 303 5.53 -12.94 -1.87
CA THR A 303 6.25 -14.12 -2.36
C THR A 303 6.33 -15.21 -1.29
N ASP A 304 6.93 -14.92 -0.14
CA ASP A 304 7.14 -15.93 0.90
C ASP A 304 5.81 -16.52 1.40
N ALA A 305 4.74 -15.70 1.39
CA ALA A 305 3.41 -16.15 1.79
C ALA A 305 2.79 -17.10 0.75
N LEU A 306 2.99 -16.82 -0.54
CA LEU A 306 2.56 -17.71 -1.63
C LEU A 306 3.36 -19.02 -1.66
N GLU A 307 4.66 -18.98 -1.32
CA GLU A 307 5.52 -20.16 -1.18
C GLU A 307 5.13 -21.04 0.01
N ALA A 308 4.89 -20.43 1.18
CA ALA A 308 4.59 -21.15 2.41
C ALA A 308 3.18 -21.78 2.40
N CYS A 309 2.24 -21.22 1.63
CA CYS A 309 0.89 -21.75 1.52
C CYS A 309 0.79 -22.70 0.32
N SER A 310 0.28 -23.93 0.54
CA SER A 310 0.09 -24.92 -0.53
C SER A 310 -0.70 -24.35 -1.72
N PRO A 311 -0.27 -24.55 -2.98
CA PRO A 311 -0.95 -24.01 -4.16
C PRO A 311 -2.42 -24.41 -4.33
N GLN A 312 -2.87 -25.47 -3.67
CA GLN A 312 -4.27 -25.91 -3.70
C GLN A 312 -5.18 -25.08 -2.77
N HIS A 313 -4.58 -24.32 -1.85
CA HIS A 313 -5.28 -23.54 -0.84
C HIS A 313 -5.18 -22.05 -1.14
N TRP A 314 -6.23 -21.37 -0.71
CA TRP A 314 -6.34 -19.95 -0.89
C TRP A 314 -5.50 -19.19 0.13
N ILE A 315 -5.01 -18.03 -0.29
CA ILE A 315 -4.37 -17.06 0.59
C ILE A 315 -4.77 -15.68 0.13
N PHE A 316 -5.11 -14.83 1.09
CA PHE A 316 -5.45 -13.45 0.84
C PHE A 316 -4.43 -12.53 1.51
N ILE A 317 -3.96 -11.54 0.77
CA ILE A 317 -2.99 -10.55 1.22
C ILE A 317 -3.53 -9.18 0.84
N SER A 318 -3.57 -8.26 1.78
CA SER A 318 -3.99 -6.88 1.53
C SER A 318 -2.97 -5.89 2.08
N ALA A 319 -2.80 -4.78 1.39
CA ALA A 319 -1.92 -3.69 1.75
C ALA A 319 -2.64 -2.36 1.56
N THR A 320 -2.76 -1.60 2.65
CA THR A 320 -3.39 -0.27 2.65
C THR A 320 -2.33 0.79 2.84
N THR A 321 -2.31 1.81 1.97
CA THR A 321 -1.35 2.92 2.09
C THR A 321 -1.70 3.88 3.23
N LEU A 322 -0.70 4.62 3.71
CA LEU A 322 -0.98 5.76 4.59
C LEU A 322 -1.67 6.86 3.77
N SER A 323 -2.83 7.32 4.20
CA SER A 323 -3.53 8.37 3.47
C SER A 323 -2.89 9.73 3.70
N THR A 324 -2.50 10.38 2.59
CA THR A 324 -2.08 11.78 2.56
C THR A 324 -3.17 12.68 1.97
N ASN A 325 -4.37 12.16 1.68
CA ASN A 325 -5.46 12.93 1.07
C ASN A 325 -6.47 13.44 2.13
N VAL A 326 -7.39 14.33 1.73
CA VAL A 326 -8.41 14.90 2.65
C VAL A 326 -9.32 13.80 3.21
N ALA A 327 -9.70 12.84 2.38
CA ALA A 327 -10.62 11.76 2.72
C ALA A 327 -10.05 10.78 3.75
N ARG A 328 -8.73 10.83 4.03
CA ARG A 328 -8.00 9.87 4.88
C ARG A 328 -8.16 8.42 4.43
N LEU A 329 -8.62 8.20 3.20
CA LEU A 329 -8.69 6.88 2.59
C LEU A 329 -7.35 6.62 1.92
N GLY A 330 -6.68 5.55 2.34
CA GLY A 330 -5.50 5.02 1.65
C GLY A 330 -5.92 4.36 0.34
N ASN A 331 -4.99 4.25 -0.59
CA ASN A 331 -5.17 3.32 -1.69
C ASN A 331 -4.96 1.91 -1.15
N GLU A 332 -5.70 0.96 -1.69
CA GLU A 332 -5.60 -0.44 -1.26
C GLU A 332 -5.22 -1.32 -2.44
N LEU A 333 -4.36 -2.28 -2.12
CA LEU A 333 -4.05 -3.40 -2.97
C LEU A 333 -4.44 -4.66 -2.22
N ALA A 334 -5.25 -5.51 -2.83
CA ALA A 334 -5.57 -6.81 -2.28
C ALA A 334 -5.35 -7.90 -3.32
N LEU A 335 -4.79 -9.03 -2.92
CA LEU A 335 -4.43 -10.15 -3.75
C LEU A 335 -4.97 -11.43 -3.11
N LEU A 336 -5.73 -12.19 -3.87
CA LEU A 336 -6.22 -13.52 -3.52
C LEU A 336 -5.61 -14.52 -4.51
N ARG A 337 -4.93 -15.55 -4.00
CA ARG A 337 -4.76 -16.80 -4.75
C ARG A 337 -6.00 -17.66 -4.49
N PRO A 338 -6.82 -17.98 -5.51
CA PRO A 338 -8.04 -18.76 -5.33
C PRO A 338 -7.76 -20.20 -4.88
N SER A 339 -8.77 -20.87 -4.31
CA SER A 339 -8.67 -22.28 -3.95
C SER A 339 -8.69 -23.17 -5.20
N GLY A 340 -7.83 -24.18 -5.23
CA GLY A 340 -7.82 -25.22 -6.27
C GLY A 340 -7.11 -24.82 -7.57
N VAL A 341 -6.52 -23.64 -7.65
CA VAL A 341 -5.74 -23.22 -8.82
C VAL A 341 -4.38 -22.65 -8.41
N VAL A 342 -3.32 -23.22 -9.00
CA VAL A 342 -1.94 -23.02 -8.56
C VAL A 342 -1.39 -21.65 -8.97
N ASP A 343 -1.63 -21.28 -10.24
CA ASP A 343 -0.95 -20.15 -10.86
C ASP A 343 -1.88 -18.96 -11.14
N GLU A 344 -3.05 -18.90 -10.52
CA GLU A 344 -4.05 -17.86 -10.78
C GLU A 344 -4.20 -16.91 -9.59
N TYR A 345 -4.61 -15.67 -9.88
CA TYR A 345 -4.90 -14.68 -8.86
C TYR A 345 -6.09 -13.80 -9.23
N LEU A 346 -6.71 -13.27 -8.18
CA LEU A 346 -7.66 -12.17 -8.23
C LEU A 346 -7.09 -11.00 -7.44
N MET A 347 -7.05 -9.81 -8.04
CA MET A 347 -6.47 -8.62 -7.44
C MET A 347 -7.44 -7.45 -7.48
N TRP A 348 -7.56 -6.73 -6.37
CA TRP A 348 -8.33 -5.50 -6.25
C TRP A 348 -7.39 -4.32 -6.03
N GLU A 349 -7.63 -3.26 -6.80
CA GLU A 349 -6.92 -1.99 -6.69
C GLU A 349 -7.96 -0.91 -6.38
N THR A 350 -7.97 -0.41 -5.15
CA THR A 350 -8.78 0.76 -4.80
C THR A 350 -7.90 2.01 -4.90
N SER A 351 -8.33 2.95 -5.74
CA SER A 351 -7.69 4.26 -5.83
C SER A 351 -8.70 5.36 -5.57
N ASN A 352 -8.28 6.31 -4.75
CA ASN A 352 -9.02 7.55 -4.57
C ASN A 352 -8.59 8.53 -5.67
N SER A 353 -9.55 9.08 -6.40
CA SER A 353 -9.28 10.04 -7.46
C SER A 353 -8.81 11.39 -6.90
N ASP A 354 -7.56 11.76 -7.20
CA ASP A 354 -6.92 13.03 -6.80
C ASP A 354 -7.42 14.28 -7.55
#